data_AF-A0A8D8AB54-F1
#
_entry.id   AF-A0A8D8AB54-F1
#
_cell.length_a   1.000
_cell.length_b   1.000
_cell.length_c   1.000
_cell.angle_alpha   90.00
_cell.angle_beta   90.00
_cell.angle_gamma   90.00
#
_symmetry.space_group_name_H-M   'P 1'
#
loop_
_entity.id
_entity.type
_entity.pdbx_description
1 polymer ?
#
loop_
_entity_poly.entity_id
_entity_poly.type
_entity_poly.pdbx_seq_one_letter_code
_entity_poly.pdbx_strand_id
1 'polypeptide(L)'
;REIPKALAALLKNPTFFFLNLAGASEGLVISGFAVFLPKLIENQFSVTAVWSALLMGIITVPAGGGGTFLGGYLVKKLNLSCSGIIRFCLFATVFAALFTVCFFLSCPNLTFAGVTAPYFPQDNLRTPDARSTELFVLPKTLDNACNSRCSCSKANYEPICGADGVMYYSPCHAGCSEEVNVV
;
A
#
# COMPACT_ATOMS: atom_id res chain seq x y z
N ARG A 1 -33.36 -35.22 -1.47
CA ARG A 1 -32.88 -34.50 -0.26
C ARG A 1 -31.40 -34.82 -0.05
N GLU A 2 -30.61 -34.76 -1.13
CA GLU A 2 -29.26 -35.35 -1.20
C GLU A 2 -28.14 -34.31 -1.10
N ILE A 3 -28.42 -33.08 -1.56
CA ILE A 3 -27.49 -31.94 -1.50
C ILE A 3 -26.97 -31.65 -0.08
N PRO A 4 -27.80 -31.55 0.97
CA PRO A 4 -27.29 -31.27 2.32
C PRO A 4 -26.48 -32.43 2.92
N LYS A 5 -26.76 -33.68 2.53
CA LYS A 5 -25.97 -34.85 2.97
C LYS A 5 -24.61 -34.90 2.28
N ALA A 6 -24.56 -34.60 0.97
CA ALA A 6 -23.31 -34.49 0.22
C ALA A 6 -22.44 -33.33 0.74
N LEU A 7 -23.06 -32.18 1.05
CA LEU A 7 -22.36 -31.04 1.64
C LEU A 7 -21.77 -31.38 3.01
N ALA A 8 -22.56 -32.04 3.89
CA ALA A 8 -22.07 -32.48 5.19
C ALA A 8 -20.92 -33.50 5.08
N ALA A 9 -20.98 -34.40 4.09
CA ALA A 9 -19.90 -35.36 3.83
C ALA A 9 -18.61 -34.69 3.33
N LEU A 10 -18.72 -33.67 2.48
CA LEU A 10 -17.59 -32.87 2.00
C LEU A 10 -16.95 -32.04 3.13
N LEU A 11 -17.77 -31.39 3.96
CA LEU A 11 -17.29 -30.59 5.10
C LEU A 11 -16.62 -31.46 6.18
N LYS A 12 -17.03 -32.72 6.33
CA LYS A 12 -16.41 -33.67 7.26
C LYS A 12 -15.06 -34.21 6.75
N ASN A 13 -14.71 -33.97 5.49
CA ASN A 13 -13.41 -34.33 4.94
C ASN A 13 -12.38 -33.23 5.29
N PRO A 14 -11.38 -33.52 6.15
CA PRO A 14 -10.45 -32.51 6.65
C PRO A 14 -9.64 -31.87 5.52
N THR A 15 -9.21 -32.64 4.51
CA THR A 15 -8.44 -32.12 3.37
C THR A 15 -9.25 -31.11 2.57
N PHE A 16 -10.52 -31.38 2.33
CA PHE A 16 -11.41 -30.46 1.61
C PHE A 16 -11.63 -29.17 2.41
N PHE A 17 -11.87 -29.29 3.72
CA PHE A 17 -12.08 -28.13 4.58
C PHE A 17 -10.84 -27.21 4.64
N PHE A 18 -9.65 -27.77 4.87
CA PHE A 18 -8.41 -26.99 4.89
C PHE A 18 -8.09 -26.33 3.54
N LEU A 19 -8.38 -27.01 2.43
CA LEU A 19 -8.19 -26.42 1.09
C LEU A 19 -9.11 -25.21 0.86
N ASN A 20 -10.37 -25.29 1.31
CA ASN A 20 -11.29 -24.15 1.22
C ASN A 20 -10.86 -23.01 2.15
N LEU A 21 -10.41 -23.31 3.38
CA LEU A 21 -9.91 -22.30 4.30
C LEU A 21 -8.67 -21.59 3.73
N ALA A 22 -7.75 -22.35 3.11
CA ALA A 22 -6.60 -21.79 2.42
C ALA A 22 -7.03 -20.88 1.26
N GLY A 23 -7.93 -21.33 0.40
CA GLY A 23 -8.46 -20.50 -0.70
C GLY A 23 -9.19 -19.24 -0.22
N ALA A 24 -9.94 -19.32 0.88
CA ALA A 24 -10.57 -18.16 1.49
C ALA A 24 -9.53 -17.15 2.03
N SER A 25 -8.47 -17.65 2.69
CA SER A 25 -7.38 -16.80 3.18
C SER A 25 -6.62 -16.12 2.04
N GLU A 26 -6.36 -16.84 0.94
CA GLU A 26 -5.72 -16.29 -0.26
C GLU A 26 -6.59 -15.22 -0.93
N GLY A 27 -7.90 -15.47 -1.04
CA GLY A 27 -8.86 -14.49 -1.56
C GLY A 27 -8.93 -13.20 -0.74
N LEU A 28 -8.88 -13.31 0.59
CA LEU A 28 -8.83 -12.14 1.49
C LEU A 28 -7.56 -11.31 1.26
N VAL A 29 -6.41 -11.99 1.13
CA VAL A 29 -5.13 -11.35 0.85
C VAL A 29 -5.17 -10.63 -0.49
N ILE A 30 -5.59 -11.30 -1.56
CA ILE A 30 -5.69 -10.72 -2.91
C ILE A 30 -6.62 -9.49 -2.90
N SER A 31 -7.78 -9.59 -2.25
CA SER A 31 -8.72 -8.47 -2.14
C SER A 31 -8.12 -7.28 -1.39
N GLY A 32 -7.40 -7.51 -0.29
CA GLY A 32 -6.71 -6.46 0.45
C GLY A 32 -5.63 -5.78 -0.40
N PHE A 33 -4.79 -6.56 -1.07
CA PHE A 33 -3.74 -6.03 -1.95
C PHE A 33 -4.32 -5.28 -3.15
N ALA A 34 -5.39 -5.77 -3.77
CA ALA A 34 -6.01 -5.09 -4.91
C ALA A 34 -6.51 -3.67 -4.57
N VAL A 35 -7.02 -3.47 -3.35
CA VAL A 35 -7.57 -2.18 -2.92
C VAL A 35 -6.49 -1.24 -2.37
N PHE A 36 -5.62 -1.74 -1.48
CA PHE A 36 -4.71 -0.87 -0.73
C PHE A 36 -3.32 -0.72 -1.35
N LEU A 37 -2.87 -1.68 -2.18
CA LEU A 37 -1.53 -1.62 -2.73
C LEU A 37 -1.31 -0.46 -3.72
N PRO A 38 -2.24 -0.13 -4.62
CA PRO A 38 -2.09 1.06 -5.48
C PRO A 38 -1.95 2.33 -4.65
N LYS A 39 -2.69 2.46 -3.55
CA LYS A 39 -2.62 3.64 -2.67
C LYS A 39 -1.32 3.68 -1.87
N LEU A 40 -0.79 2.52 -1.47
CA LEU A 40 0.53 2.44 -0.86
C LEU A 40 1.61 2.92 -1.84
N ILE A 41 1.57 2.45 -3.09
CA ILE A 41 2.51 2.87 -4.15
C ILE A 41 2.38 4.37 -4.43
N GLU A 42 1.15 4.87 -4.54
CA GLU A 42 0.86 6.30 -4.71
C GLU A 42 1.50 7.15 -3.62
N ASN A 43 1.31 6.76 -2.35
CA ASN A 43 1.85 7.48 -1.20
C ASN A 43 3.37 7.34 -1.05
N GLN A 44 3.95 6.19 -1.43
CA GLN A 44 5.38 5.90 -1.24
C GLN A 44 6.25 6.46 -2.37
N PHE A 45 5.75 6.44 -3.61
CA PHE A 45 6.49 6.89 -4.80
C PHE A 45 6.02 8.25 -5.31
N SER A 46 5.04 8.89 -4.65
CA SER A 46 4.46 10.18 -5.05
C SER A 46 4.00 10.23 -6.52
N VAL A 47 3.58 9.09 -7.05
CA VAL A 47 3.05 8.97 -8.41
C VAL A 47 1.52 9.16 -8.38
N THR A 48 0.91 9.56 -9.49
CA THR A 48 -0.55 9.75 -9.53
C THR A 48 -1.29 8.42 -9.31
N ALA A 49 -2.51 8.50 -8.77
CA ALA A 49 -3.36 7.35 -8.51
C ALA A 49 -3.58 6.49 -9.77
N VAL A 50 -3.75 7.13 -10.93
CA VAL A 50 -3.98 6.46 -12.22
C VAL A 50 -2.74 5.66 -12.66
N TRP A 51 -1.55 6.24 -12.58
CA TRP A 51 -0.32 5.53 -12.95
C TRP A 51 -0.04 4.34 -12.03
N SER A 52 -0.30 4.49 -10.72
CA SER A 52 -0.17 3.39 -9.74
C SER A 52 -1.12 2.24 -10.03
N ALA A 53 -2.39 2.55 -10.29
CA ALA A 53 -3.41 1.55 -10.62
C ALA A 53 -3.11 0.83 -11.95
N LEU A 54 -2.68 1.58 -12.98
CA LEU A 54 -2.30 1.00 -14.28
C LEU A 54 -1.11 0.07 -14.16
N LEU A 55 -0.03 0.49 -13.48
CA LEU A 55 1.14 -0.35 -13.25
C LEU A 55 0.75 -1.64 -12.51
N MET A 56 -0.05 -1.53 -11.45
CA MET A 56 -0.51 -2.69 -10.70
C MET A 56 -1.32 -3.63 -11.59
N GLY A 57 -2.26 -3.11 -12.40
CA GLY A 57 -3.08 -3.90 -13.31
C GLY A 57 -2.25 -4.61 -14.40
N ILE A 58 -1.29 -3.91 -15.02
CA ILE A 58 -0.40 -4.49 -16.04
C ILE A 58 0.45 -5.61 -15.47
N ILE A 59 0.81 -5.57 -14.18
CA ILE A 59 1.59 -6.62 -13.53
C ILE A 59 0.69 -7.78 -13.07
N THR A 60 -0.41 -7.49 -12.37
CA THR A 60 -1.25 -8.55 -11.75
C THR A 60 -2.06 -9.35 -12.74
N VAL A 61 -2.60 -8.76 -13.81
CA VAL A 61 -3.42 -9.48 -14.79
C VAL A 61 -2.62 -10.60 -15.49
N PRO A 62 -1.45 -10.35 -16.12
CA PRO A 62 -0.66 -11.41 -16.71
C PRO A 62 -0.05 -12.33 -15.65
N ALA A 63 0.29 -11.85 -14.46
CA ALA A 63 0.77 -12.73 -13.39
C ALA A 63 -0.30 -13.72 -12.93
N GLY A 64 -1.55 -13.26 -12.74
CA GLY A 64 -2.67 -14.12 -12.33
C GLY A 64 -3.08 -15.11 -13.41
N GLY A 65 -3.26 -14.63 -14.65
CA GLY A 65 -3.60 -15.49 -15.79
C GLY A 65 -2.47 -16.47 -16.12
N GLY A 66 -1.24 -15.97 -16.20
CA GLY A 66 -0.05 -16.77 -16.48
C GLY A 66 0.24 -17.78 -15.38
N GLY A 67 0.12 -17.40 -14.11
CA GLY A 67 0.30 -18.28 -12.96
C GLY A 67 -0.73 -19.42 -12.92
N THR A 68 -2.01 -19.11 -13.17
CA THR A 68 -3.07 -20.12 -13.23
C THR A 68 -2.84 -21.12 -14.37
N PHE A 69 -2.49 -20.60 -15.56
CA PHE A 69 -2.19 -21.44 -16.72
C PHE A 69 -0.94 -22.32 -16.49
N LEU A 70 0.13 -21.72 -15.97
CA LEU A 70 1.38 -22.41 -15.66
C LEU A 70 1.17 -23.49 -14.60
N GLY A 71 0.42 -23.21 -13.54
CA GLY A 71 0.07 -24.20 -12.50
C GLY A 71 -0.66 -25.41 -13.09
N GLY A 72 -1.67 -25.17 -13.93
CA GLY A 72 -2.39 -26.24 -14.64
C GLY A 72 -1.49 -27.04 -15.59
N TYR A 73 -0.62 -26.35 -16.33
CA TYR A 73 0.36 -26.98 -17.22
C TYR A 73 1.36 -27.86 -16.46
N LEU A 74 1.88 -27.39 -15.31
CA LEU A 74 2.80 -28.16 -14.47
C LEU A 74 2.14 -29.43 -13.92
N VAL A 75 0.91 -29.33 -13.41
CA VAL A 75 0.16 -30.50 -12.91
C VAL A 75 -0.03 -31.54 -14.01
N LYS A 76 -0.38 -31.10 -15.23
CA LYS A 76 -0.56 -31.98 -16.39
C LYS A 76 0.75 -32.62 -16.86
N LYS A 77 1.83 -31.83 -16.94
CA LYS A 77 3.13 -32.31 -17.43
C LYS A 77 3.79 -33.28 -16.45
N LEU A 78 3.68 -33.00 -15.15
CA LEU A 78 4.30 -33.81 -14.09
C LEU A 78 3.42 -34.98 -13.61
N ASN A 79 2.18 -35.11 -14.13
CA ASN A 79 1.20 -36.12 -13.72
C ASN A 79 1.10 -36.24 -12.19
N LEU A 80 0.95 -35.10 -11.51
CA LEU A 80 0.93 -35.06 -10.05
C LEU A 80 -0.33 -35.72 -9.48
N SER A 81 -0.13 -36.67 -8.57
CA SER A 81 -1.23 -37.19 -7.74
C SER A 81 -1.71 -36.13 -6.75
N CYS A 82 -2.85 -36.37 -6.09
CA CYS A 82 -3.43 -35.43 -5.12
C CYS A 82 -2.42 -34.99 -4.02
N SER A 83 -1.56 -35.91 -3.58
CA SER A 83 -0.48 -35.60 -2.63
C SER A 83 0.62 -34.71 -3.24
N GLY A 84 0.96 -34.92 -4.52
CA GLY A 84 1.90 -34.07 -5.26
C GLY A 84 1.40 -32.65 -5.47
N ILE A 85 0.09 -32.49 -5.74
CA ILE A 85 -0.55 -31.18 -5.89
C ILE A 85 -0.44 -30.39 -4.59
N ILE A 86 -0.76 -31.01 -3.44
CA ILE A 86 -0.67 -30.34 -2.13
C ILE A 86 0.77 -29.92 -1.82
N ARG A 87 1.76 -30.78 -2.11
CA ARG A 87 3.19 -30.43 -1.93
C ARG A 87 3.61 -29.26 -2.80
N PHE A 88 3.14 -29.20 -4.04
CA PHE A 88 3.41 -28.09 -4.95
C PHE A 88 2.79 -26.78 -4.44
N CYS A 89 1.54 -26.79 -3.98
CA CYS A 89 0.90 -25.64 -3.37
C CYS A 89 1.64 -25.14 -2.11
N LEU A 90 2.11 -26.06 -1.26
CA LEU A 90 2.91 -25.72 -0.09
C LEU A 90 4.24 -25.08 -0.48
N PHE A 91 4.92 -25.59 -1.50
CA PHE A 91 6.15 -25.00 -2.01
C PHE A 91 5.93 -23.58 -2.56
N ALA A 92 4.87 -23.39 -3.37
CA ALA A 92 4.53 -22.11 -3.95
C ALA A 92 4.16 -21.05 -2.88
N THR A 93 3.42 -21.44 -1.85
CA THR A 93 3.04 -20.56 -0.74
C THR A 93 4.24 -20.15 0.12
N VAL A 94 5.15 -21.08 0.44
CA VAL A 94 6.41 -20.76 1.15
C VAL A 94 7.27 -19.82 0.31
N PHE A 95 7.39 -20.06 -0.99
CA PHE A 95 8.13 -19.18 -1.89
C PHE A 95 7.54 -17.77 -1.93
N ALA A 96 6.21 -17.64 -2.04
CA ALA A 96 5.52 -16.35 -1.97
C ALA A 96 5.74 -15.64 -0.62
N ALA A 97 5.73 -16.38 0.49
CA ALA A 97 5.99 -15.85 1.82
C ALA A 97 7.44 -15.39 2.02
N LEU A 98 8.41 -15.93 1.27
CA LEU A 98 9.78 -15.40 1.27
C LEU A 98 9.84 -14.04 0.57
N PHE A 99 9.06 -13.84 -0.49
CA PHE A 99 8.98 -12.56 -1.18
C PHE A 99 8.31 -11.46 -0.36
N THR A 100 7.51 -11.78 0.67
CA THR A 100 6.98 -10.73 1.55
C THR A 100 8.05 -10.08 2.42
N VAL A 101 9.23 -10.70 2.58
CA VAL A 101 10.39 -10.08 3.24
C VAL A 101 10.85 -8.82 2.50
N CYS A 102 10.57 -8.71 1.20
CA CYS A 102 10.85 -7.49 0.42
C CYS A 102 10.09 -6.25 0.95
N PHE A 103 8.96 -6.41 1.64
CA PHE A 103 8.26 -5.29 2.29
C PHE A 103 9.02 -4.71 3.50
N PHE A 104 10.03 -5.41 4.03
CA PHE A 104 10.90 -4.86 5.07
C PHE A 104 11.98 -3.91 4.52
N LEU A 105 12.16 -3.84 3.20
CA LEU A 105 12.97 -2.80 2.57
C LEU A 105 12.21 -1.47 2.68
N SER A 106 12.37 -0.83 3.83
CA SER A 106 11.78 0.48 4.11
C SER A 106 12.51 1.53 3.28
N CYS A 107 11.80 2.20 2.38
CA CYS A 107 12.24 3.51 1.91
C CYS A 107 12.06 4.53 3.05
N PRO A 108 12.92 5.56 3.14
CA PRO A 108 12.68 6.67 4.06
C PRO A 108 11.31 7.28 3.74
N ASN A 109 10.45 7.37 4.75
CA ASN A 109 9.13 7.98 4.61
C ASN A 109 9.28 9.42 4.08
N LEU A 110 8.47 9.77 3.08
CA LEU A 110 8.38 11.14 2.58
C LEU A 110 8.04 12.09 3.73
N THR A 111 8.81 13.17 3.83
CA THR A 111 8.64 14.17 4.87
C THR A 111 7.35 14.95 4.62
N PHE A 112 6.41 14.89 5.56
CA PHE A 112 5.19 15.70 5.54
C PHE A 112 5.42 17.04 6.24
N ALA A 113 5.22 18.14 5.52
CA ALA A 113 5.31 19.49 6.05
C ALA A 113 4.27 19.71 7.17
N GLY A 114 4.73 20.10 8.36
CA GLY A 114 3.87 20.38 9.50
C GLY A 114 3.36 19.15 10.27
N VAL A 115 3.83 17.93 9.93
CA VAL A 115 3.51 16.70 10.69
C VAL A 115 4.77 15.91 11.04
N THR A 116 5.67 15.72 10.07
CA THR A 116 6.89 14.91 10.22
C THR A 116 8.16 15.74 10.00
N ALA A 117 8.07 16.85 9.27
CA ALA A 117 9.17 17.79 9.05
C ALA A 117 8.69 19.26 9.11
N PRO A 118 9.55 20.20 9.54
CA PRO A 118 9.26 21.63 9.41
C PRO A 118 9.22 22.02 7.93
N TYR A 119 8.34 22.98 7.59
CA TYR A 119 8.18 23.52 6.24
C TYR A 119 9.47 24.09 5.61
N PHE A 120 10.47 24.45 6.41
CA PHE A 120 11.79 24.86 5.94
C PHE A 120 12.86 24.16 6.81
N PRO A 121 13.97 23.66 6.23
CA PRO A 121 15.13 23.30 7.01
C PRO A 121 15.65 24.56 7.72
N GLN A 122 15.73 24.52 9.05
CA GLN A 122 16.32 25.60 9.86
C GLN A 122 17.83 25.65 9.64
N ASP A 123 18.29 26.15 8.50
CA ASP A 123 19.73 26.42 8.33
C ASP A 123 20.11 27.86 8.67
N ASN A 124 19.17 28.77 8.95
CA ASN A 124 19.52 30.15 9.32
C ASN A 124 18.52 30.86 10.25
N LEU A 125 18.11 30.22 11.35
CA LEU A 125 17.57 30.96 12.51
C LEU A 125 18.59 30.92 13.65
N ARG A 126 19.72 31.61 13.45
CA ARG A 126 20.46 32.22 14.56
C ARG A 126 19.59 33.37 15.11
N THR A 127 18.59 33.04 15.89
CA THR A 127 18.02 33.97 16.85
C THR A 127 18.65 33.68 18.21
N PRO A 128 19.48 34.59 18.74
CA PRO A 128 19.97 34.46 20.10
C PRO A 128 18.78 34.81 21.00
N ASP A 129 18.25 33.80 21.69
CA ASP A 129 17.51 33.92 22.97
C ASP A 129 16.38 32.90 23.03
N ALA A 130 16.66 31.75 23.66
CA ALA A 130 15.73 31.07 24.56
C ALA A 130 16.45 29.88 25.20
N ARG A 131 17.05 30.11 26.37
CA ARG A 131 17.32 29.04 27.32
C ARG A 131 15.97 28.55 27.86
N SER A 132 15.57 27.34 27.52
CA SER A 132 14.75 26.50 28.39
C SER A 132 14.56 25.13 27.75
N THR A 133 15.18 24.13 28.38
CA THR A 133 14.82 22.72 28.34
C THR A 133 13.31 22.54 28.29
N GLU A 134 12.72 22.15 27.15
CA GLU A 134 11.46 21.38 27.07
C GLU A 134 11.40 20.63 25.73
N LEU A 135 11.09 19.33 25.85
CA LEU A 135 10.58 18.38 24.85
C LEU A 135 10.37 18.95 23.43
N PHE A 136 11.19 18.50 22.46
CA PHE A 136 11.03 18.79 21.03
C PHE A 136 9.71 18.19 20.50
N VAL A 137 8.60 18.85 20.77
CA VAL A 137 7.32 18.65 20.11
C VAL A 137 7.39 19.51 18.86
N LEU A 138 7.58 18.90 17.68
CA LEU A 138 7.26 19.59 16.43
C LEU A 138 5.84 20.15 16.60
N PRO A 139 5.61 21.47 16.53
CA PRO A 139 4.25 21.96 16.46
C PRO A 139 3.66 21.34 15.18
N LYS A 140 2.74 20.40 15.35
CA LYS A 140 2.01 19.74 14.25
C LYS A 140 1.00 20.72 13.67
N THR A 141 1.45 21.89 13.26
CA THR A 141 0.64 22.95 12.70
C THR A 141 0.86 22.95 11.21
N LEU A 142 -0.23 22.71 10.47
CA LEU A 142 -0.24 22.81 9.01
C LEU A 142 0.00 24.25 8.54
N ASP A 143 -0.23 25.25 9.39
CA ASP A 143 -0.02 26.66 9.08
C ASP A 143 1.44 27.07 9.28
N ASN A 144 1.99 27.81 8.32
CA ASN A 144 3.33 28.40 8.35
C ASN A 144 3.35 29.74 7.61
N ALA A 145 4.44 30.51 7.73
CA ALA A 145 4.64 31.78 7.01
C ALA A 145 4.32 31.67 5.51
N CYS A 146 4.67 30.55 4.86
CA CYS A 146 4.38 30.29 3.45
C CYS A 146 2.88 30.34 3.10
N ASN A 147 2.00 29.76 3.92
CA ASN A 147 0.57 29.67 3.67
C ASN A 147 -0.29 30.61 4.54
N SER A 148 0.36 31.40 5.41
CA SER A 148 -0.28 32.36 6.32
C SER A 148 -1.17 33.40 5.64
N ARG A 149 -0.97 33.64 4.34
CA ARG A 149 -1.77 34.58 3.54
C ARG A 149 -2.83 33.91 2.68
N CYS A 150 -2.88 32.57 2.67
CA CYS A 150 -3.72 31.80 1.77
C CYS A 150 -5.03 31.33 2.43
N SER A 151 -5.21 31.54 3.74
CA SER A 151 -6.42 31.17 4.50
C SER A 151 -6.91 29.75 4.19
N CYS A 152 -6.00 28.77 4.20
CA CYS A 152 -6.27 27.43 3.70
C CYS A 152 -7.31 26.69 4.56
N SER A 153 -8.24 26.00 3.90
CA SER A 153 -9.18 25.10 4.57
C SER A 153 -8.48 23.85 5.08
N LYS A 154 -8.71 23.50 6.35
CA LYS A 154 -8.24 22.26 6.97
C LYS A 154 -9.22 21.10 6.80
N ALA A 155 -10.31 21.30 6.06
CA ALA A 155 -11.32 20.26 5.82
C ALA A 155 -11.04 19.46 4.53
N ASN A 156 -10.36 20.07 3.56
CA ASN A 156 -10.11 19.46 2.25
C ASN A 156 -8.66 18.95 2.18
N TYR A 157 -8.51 17.63 2.17
CA TYR A 157 -7.22 16.97 2.05
C TYR A 157 -6.94 16.61 0.58
N GLU A 158 -5.93 17.24 0.01
CA GLU A 158 -5.54 17.12 -1.40
C GLU A 158 -4.00 17.06 -1.49
N PRO A 159 -3.35 15.98 -1.03
CA PRO A 159 -1.91 15.98 -0.83
C PRO A 159 -1.15 16.12 -2.14
N ILE A 160 -0.15 17.01 -2.15
CA ILE A 160 0.76 17.18 -3.30
C ILE A 160 2.21 16.99 -2.86
N CYS A 161 3.02 16.45 -3.76
CA CYS A 161 4.47 16.37 -3.58
C CYS A 161 5.11 17.61 -4.18
N GLY A 162 5.81 18.39 -3.37
CA GLY A 162 6.58 19.53 -3.84
C GLY A 162 7.86 19.08 -4.55
N ALA A 163 8.43 19.97 -5.38
CA ALA A 163 9.72 19.72 -6.07
C ALA A 163 10.90 19.60 -5.10
N ASP A 164 10.71 20.01 -3.85
CA ASP A 164 11.62 19.88 -2.71
C ASP A 164 11.58 18.48 -2.05
N GLY A 165 10.71 17.57 -2.53
CA GLY A 165 10.56 16.22 -1.98
C GLY A 165 9.74 16.16 -0.69
N VAL A 166 9.01 17.23 -0.37
CA VAL A 166 8.15 17.34 0.83
C VAL A 166 6.69 17.21 0.40
N MET A 167 5.90 16.44 1.15
CA MET A 167 4.45 16.35 0.94
C MET A 167 3.71 17.43 1.75
N TYR A 168 2.78 18.10 1.08
CA TYR A 168 1.94 19.17 1.64
C TYR A 168 0.49 18.70 1.74
N TYR A 169 -0.27 19.21 2.73
CA TYR A 169 -1.66 18.80 2.98
C TYR A 169 -2.63 19.16 1.85
N SER A 170 -2.40 20.30 1.20
CA SER A 170 -3.12 20.73 -0.01
C SER A 170 -2.26 21.68 -0.85
N PRO A 171 -2.61 21.98 -2.12
CA PRO A 171 -1.89 22.97 -2.92
C PRO A 171 -1.79 24.34 -2.24
N CYS A 172 -2.86 24.76 -1.56
CA CYS A 172 -2.88 25.99 -0.76
C CYS A 172 -1.82 25.95 0.36
N HIS A 173 -1.69 24.82 1.05
CA HIS A 173 -0.71 24.67 2.13
C HIS A 173 0.74 24.70 1.62
N ALA A 174 0.98 24.38 0.34
CA ALA A 174 2.27 24.56 -0.32
C ALA A 174 2.59 26.01 -0.71
N GLY A 175 1.68 26.97 -0.44
CA GLY A 175 1.86 28.39 -0.75
C GLY A 175 1.30 28.81 -2.12
N CYS A 176 0.59 27.93 -2.81
CA CYS A 176 -0.11 28.30 -4.04
C CYS A 176 -1.27 29.24 -3.71
N SER A 177 -1.29 30.42 -4.32
CA SER A 177 -2.36 31.42 -4.13
C SER A 177 -3.64 31.07 -4.90
N GLU A 178 -3.56 30.16 -5.87
CA GLU A 178 -4.69 29.68 -6.67
C GLU A 178 -4.68 28.16 -6.77
N GLU A 179 -5.84 27.55 -6.55
CA GLU A 179 -6.13 26.14 -6.82
C GLU A 179 -6.44 25.98 -8.31
N VAL A 180 -5.45 25.60 -9.11
CA VAL A 180 -5.74 25.22 -10.51
C VAL A 180 -6.28 23.79 -10.48
N ASN A 181 -7.61 23.66 -10.49
CA ASN A 181 -8.29 22.40 -10.74
C ASN A 181 -7.95 21.96 -12.17
N VAL A 182 -6.97 21.06 -12.31
CA VAL A 182 -6.72 20.39 -13.59
C VAL A 182 -7.79 19.30 -13.71
N VAL A 183 -8.87 19.64 -14.40
CA VAL A 183 -9.95 18.71 -14.81
C VAL A 183 -9.43 17.78 -15.89
#